data_AF-A0A1F2WDK2-F1
#
_entry.id   AF-A0A1F2WDK2-F1
#
_cell.length_a   1.000
_cell.length_b   1.000
_cell.length_c   1.000
_cell.angle_alpha   90.00
_cell.angle_beta   90.00
_cell.angle_gamma   90.00
#
_symmetry.space_group_name_H-M   'P 1'
#
loop_
_entity.id
_entity.type
_entity.pdbx_description
1 polymer ?
#
loop_
_entity_poly.entity_id
_entity_poly.type
_entity_poly.pdbx_seq_one_letter_code
_entity_poly.pdbx_strand_id
1 'polypeptide(L)'
;MTQAMPPPPPPPPAPPAAAKRGAEAWVYWVIGALLVALVVVVVVLVAGGGDKEAATTTAGLGETPGEVYLEPVRTLGPDPYTTEVMEAAVVSTTAPIVSTTISTSTSTSTPTSTTLAGLSTTTTQPVLALQSRTGGEPGLYGGTLDQTRCDKQAILSFLQGNPDKAAAWVAAQNSDPTLAWDNGRTDLTVADLPAYFAELTPVTLIYDTRVTNHGFRDGLPTARQSVLEAGTAVLIDIYGVPRARCACGNPLIPPIPTSGPPGWVGPGWPGFDPTIIVVVVPNPVVITQVIIIDLNTGDLIERPPGGGQDTVVTTTTTTTVPQTTTTLTVPEDVVVGSGDVQVTLLWAHDSDMDLHVIDPDGAEIYYSARTSASGGQLDVDDIPSDGDMSTHVENIFWPPDGAPPGTYSAFVKNYSMGAAGSGSYTMEVRVGGQLIHQETGSIADGEFSPPFEFVVEDG
;
A
#
# COMPACT_ATOMS: atom_id res chain seq x y z
N MET A 1 -77.66 30.55 4.55
CA MET A 1 -76.53 30.11 3.69
C MET A 1 -75.56 29.39 4.60
N THR A 2 -75.58 28.07 4.59
CA THR A 2 -74.83 27.21 5.53
C THR A 2 -73.78 26.46 4.72
N GLN A 3 -72.50 26.76 4.95
CA GLN A 3 -71.37 26.11 4.30
C GLN A 3 -71.17 24.70 4.86
N ALA A 4 -70.93 23.72 3.98
CA ALA A 4 -70.57 22.36 4.34
C ALA A 4 -69.04 22.21 4.41
N MET A 5 -68.53 21.56 5.46
CA MET A 5 -67.11 21.24 5.65
C MET A 5 -66.67 20.04 4.79
N PRO A 6 -65.41 19.99 4.33
CA PRO A 6 -64.86 18.85 3.60
C PRO A 6 -64.48 17.67 4.52
N PRO A 7 -64.43 16.43 3.99
CA PRO A 7 -64.14 15.22 4.77
C PRO A 7 -62.63 15.04 5.08
N PRO A 8 -62.28 14.25 6.12
CA PRO A 8 -60.90 14.03 6.55
C PRO A 8 -60.12 13.03 5.67
N PRO A 9 -58.77 13.06 5.70
CA PRO A 9 -57.90 12.19 4.91
C PRO A 9 -57.79 10.75 5.48
N PRO A 10 -57.38 9.77 4.65
CA PRO A 10 -57.28 8.36 5.05
C PRO A 10 -56.01 8.04 5.88
N PRO A 11 -56.02 6.93 6.65
CA PRO A 11 -54.92 6.54 7.52
C PRO A 11 -53.75 5.86 6.78
N PRO A 12 -52.54 5.84 7.36
CA PRO A 12 -51.33 5.27 6.76
C PRO A 12 -51.30 3.72 6.78
N PRO A 13 -50.48 3.08 5.91
CA PRO A 13 -50.39 1.62 5.80
C PRO A 13 -49.57 0.97 6.92
N ALA A 14 -49.85 -0.31 7.19
CA ALA A 14 -49.26 -1.11 8.26
C ALA A 14 -47.86 -1.68 7.91
N PRO A 15 -46.99 -1.93 8.91
CA PRO A 15 -45.64 -2.45 8.69
C PRO A 15 -45.59 -3.95 8.34
N PRO A 16 -44.54 -4.43 7.65
CA PRO A 16 -44.41 -5.83 7.23
C PRO A 16 -44.04 -6.77 8.38
N ALA A 17 -44.45 -8.04 8.24
CA ALA A 17 -44.34 -9.09 9.26
C ALA A 17 -42.94 -9.73 9.34
N ALA A 18 -42.49 -10.02 10.57
CA ALA A 18 -41.21 -10.66 10.86
C ALA A 18 -41.16 -12.14 10.41
N ALA A 19 -40.16 -12.51 9.63
CA ALA A 19 -39.87 -13.89 9.25
C ALA A 19 -39.01 -14.61 10.31
N LYS A 20 -39.37 -15.86 10.61
CA LYS A 20 -38.77 -16.72 11.64
C LYS A 20 -37.44 -17.33 11.17
N ARG A 21 -36.35 -17.18 11.95
CA ARG A 21 -35.06 -17.88 11.74
C ARG A 21 -35.16 -19.34 12.21
N GLY A 22 -34.81 -20.29 11.33
CA GLY A 22 -34.65 -21.71 11.63
C GLY A 22 -33.24 -22.01 12.14
N ALA A 23 -33.15 -22.78 13.22
CA ALA A 23 -31.92 -23.12 13.93
C ALA A 23 -31.29 -24.41 13.38
N GLU A 24 -30.28 -24.31 12.51
CA GLU A 24 -29.35 -25.43 12.21
C GLU A 24 -27.87 -25.01 12.17
N ALA A 25 -27.52 -23.77 12.54
CA ALA A 25 -26.13 -23.30 12.55
C ALA A 25 -25.33 -23.77 13.78
N TRP A 26 -25.97 -24.25 14.85
CA TRP A 26 -25.31 -24.46 16.14
C TRP A 26 -24.36 -25.66 16.19
N VAL A 27 -24.53 -26.67 15.32
CA VAL A 27 -23.68 -27.88 15.31
C VAL A 27 -22.29 -27.59 14.73
N TYR A 28 -22.14 -26.61 13.84
CA TYR A 28 -20.85 -26.19 13.29
C TYR A 28 -20.03 -25.29 14.25
N TRP A 29 -20.70 -24.59 15.17
CA TRP A 29 -20.06 -23.73 16.18
C TRP A 29 -19.26 -24.50 17.23
N VAL A 30 -19.69 -25.72 17.61
CA VAL A 30 -19.01 -26.49 18.67
C VAL A 30 -17.73 -27.17 18.14
N ILE A 31 -17.69 -27.55 16.86
CA ILE A 31 -16.51 -28.16 16.24
C ILE A 31 -15.47 -27.08 15.86
N GLY A 32 -15.91 -25.90 15.41
CA GLY A 32 -15.02 -24.76 15.12
C GLY A 32 -14.36 -24.16 16.36
N ALA A 33 -15.11 -23.98 17.45
CA ALA A 33 -14.56 -23.43 18.70
C ALA A 33 -13.56 -24.39 19.39
N LEU A 34 -13.76 -25.71 19.26
CA LEU A 34 -12.81 -26.70 19.79
C LEU A 34 -11.49 -26.75 19.00
N LEU A 35 -11.50 -26.43 17.70
CA LEU A 35 -10.28 -26.36 16.88
C LEU A 35 -9.49 -25.06 17.13
N VAL A 36 -10.17 -23.91 17.29
CA VAL A 36 -9.50 -22.64 17.62
C VAL A 36 -8.89 -22.67 19.04
N ALA A 37 -9.60 -23.24 20.02
CA ALA A 37 -9.05 -23.42 21.37
C ALA A 37 -7.86 -24.41 21.40
N LEU A 38 -7.89 -25.47 20.57
CA LEU A 38 -6.76 -26.41 20.44
C LEU A 38 -5.53 -25.73 19.81
N VAL A 39 -5.72 -24.86 18.80
CA VAL A 39 -4.63 -24.09 18.18
C VAL A 39 -4.02 -23.08 19.16
N VAL A 40 -4.84 -22.36 19.93
CA VAL A 40 -4.34 -21.39 20.93
C VAL A 40 -3.64 -22.11 22.10
N VAL A 41 -4.14 -23.26 22.56
CA VAL A 41 -3.49 -24.04 23.64
C VAL A 41 -2.18 -24.70 23.15
N VAL A 42 -2.10 -25.15 21.90
CA VAL A 42 -0.84 -25.67 21.33
C VAL A 42 0.19 -24.55 21.14
N VAL A 43 -0.22 -23.33 20.74
CA VAL A 43 0.68 -22.17 20.65
C VAL A 43 1.18 -21.72 22.03
N VAL A 44 0.35 -21.82 23.08
CA VAL A 44 0.75 -21.42 24.45
C VAL A 44 1.54 -22.51 25.19
N LEU A 45 1.35 -23.80 24.89
CA LEU A 45 2.11 -24.88 25.55
C LEU A 45 3.46 -25.21 24.89
N VAL A 46 3.73 -24.77 23.66
CA VAL A 46 5.05 -24.97 23.01
C VAL A 46 6.13 -24.00 23.57
N ALA A 47 5.74 -22.97 24.32
CA ALA A 47 6.68 -22.07 25.01
C ALA A 47 7.17 -22.57 26.40
N GLY A 48 6.73 -23.75 26.86
CA GLY A 48 7.05 -24.20 28.22
C GLY A 48 7.03 -25.71 28.42
N GLY A 49 8.03 -26.42 27.88
CA GLY A 49 8.27 -27.82 28.22
C GLY A 49 9.23 -28.51 27.26
N GLY A 50 10.47 -28.77 27.73
CA GLY A 50 11.45 -29.53 26.96
C GLY A 50 11.04 -30.99 26.79
N ASP A 51 11.10 -31.48 25.56
CA ASP A 51 11.96 -32.61 25.17
C ASP A 51 11.98 -32.73 23.63
N LYS A 52 13.14 -33.17 23.13
CA LYS A 52 13.56 -33.13 21.72
C LYS A 52 12.72 -34.04 20.83
N GLU A 53 12.06 -33.49 19.81
CA GLU A 53 11.90 -34.15 18.51
C GLU A 53 11.89 -33.12 17.37
N ALA A 54 12.66 -33.42 16.32
CA ALA A 54 12.93 -32.54 15.21
C ALA A 54 11.74 -32.49 14.24
N ALA A 55 11.03 -31.37 14.20
CA ALA A 55 10.18 -30.99 13.09
C ALA A 55 10.97 -30.04 12.17
N THR A 56 11.39 -30.55 11.02
CA THR A 56 12.02 -29.76 9.95
C THR A 56 10.93 -28.91 9.28
N THR A 57 10.75 -27.69 9.77
CA THR A 57 10.09 -26.61 9.03
C THR A 57 11.12 -25.92 8.16
N THR A 58 10.84 -25.87 6.87
CA THR A 58 11.60 -25.17 5.82
C THR A 58 11.50 -23.65 6.03
N ALA A 59 12.17 -23.14 7.04
CA ALA A 59 12.49 -21.72 7.14
C ALA A 59 13.49 -21.38 6.01
N GLY A 60 13.22 -20.29 5.29
CA GLY A 60 14.06 -19.79 4.22
C GLY A 60 15.52 -19.73 4.65
N LEU A 61 16.39 -20.40 3.88
CA LEU A 61 17.83 -20.36 4.10
C LEU A 61 18.34 -18.97 3.71
N GLY A 62 18.35 -17.99 4.63
CA GLY A 62 19.20 -16.81 4.44
C GLY A 62 18.85 -15.49 5.13
N GLU A 63 17.69 -15.30 5.75
CA GLU A 63 17.35 -14.00 6.33
C GLU A 63 17.40 -13.98 7.86
N THR A 64 18.14 -13.01 8.40
CA THR A 64 18.05 -12.61 9.79
C THR A 64 16.83 -11.70 9.95
N PRO A 65 15.90 -11.96 10.88
CA PRO A 65 14.73 -11.10 11.06
C PRO A 65 15.12 -9.63 11.27
N GLY A 66 14.54 -8.73 10.46
CA GLY A 66 14.75 -7.28 10.58
C GLY A 66 15.86 -6.68 9.72
N GLU A 67 16.55 -7.45 8.87
CA GLU A 67 17.51 -6.91 7.90
C GLU A 67 16.83 -6.40 6.63
N VAL A 68 17.26 -5.24 6.13
CA VAL A 68 16.83 -4.68 4.85
C VAL A 68 18.06 -4.32 4.01
N TYR A 69 18.13 -4.92 2.82
CA TYR A 69 19.25 -4.77 1.90
C TYR A 69 19.11 -3.49 1.08
N LEU A 70 20.18 -2.69 1.05
CA LEU A 70 20.30 -1.55 0.15
C LEU A 70 20.83 -2.05 -1.20
N GLU A 71 20.04 -1.87 -2.26
CA GLU A 71 20.39 -2.30 -3.62
C GLU A 71 20.63 -1.10 -4.55
N PRO A 72 21.88 -0.65 -4.68
CA PRO A 72 22.23 0.45 -5.58
C PRO A 72 21.86 0.16 -7.04
N VAL A 73 21.51 1.21 -7.76
CA VAL A 73 20.98 1.20 -9.14
C VAL A 73 21.90 0.48 -10.14
N ARG A 74 23.22 0.50 -9.92
CA ARG A 74 24.24 -0.12 -10.78
C ARG A 74 24.76 -1.46 -10.28
N THR A 75 24.10 -2.06 -9.29
CA THR A 75 24.48 -3.37 -8.73
C THR A 75 23.39 -4.38 -8.99
N LEU A 76 23.78 -5.60 -9.32
CA LEU A 76 22.83 -6.70 -9.56
C LEU A 76 22.26 -7.27 -8.26
N GLY A 77 22.93 -6.99 -7.14
CA GLY A 77 22.66 -7.64 -5.87
C GLY A 77 23.15 -9.09 -5.84
N PRO A 78 22.88 -9.80 -4.74
CA PRO A 78 23.20 -11.22 -4.60
C PRO A 78 22.28 -12.10 -5.47
N ASP A 79 22.83 -13.23 -5.94
CA ASP A 79 22.13 -14.33 -6.61
C ASP A 79 21.20 -13.90 -7.78
N PRO A 80 21.70 -13.19 -8.81
CA PRO A 80 20.88 -12.69 -9.91
C PRO A 80 20.25 -13.83 -10.73
N TYR A 81 19.03 -13.59 -11.25
CA TYR A 81 18.36 -14.54 -12.15
C TYR A 81 19.06 -14.62 -13.51
N THR A 82 19.53 -13.50 -14.08
CA THR A 82 20.25 -13.48 -15.37
C THR A 82 21.77 -13.67 -15.20
N THR A 83 22.52 -13.75 -16.31
CA THR A 83 24.00 -13.89 -16.34
C THR A 83 24.69 -12.60 -16.82
N GLU A 84 25.96 -12.39 -16.46
CA GLU A 84 26.88 -11.30 -16.88
C GLU A 84 26.76 -10.78 -18.32
N VAL A 85 26.37 -11.63 -19.27
CA VAL A 85 26.27 -11.27 -20.69
C VAL A 85 25.03 -10.42 -21.02
N MET A 86 23.95 -10.49 -20.22
CA MET A 86 22.85 -9.51 -20.27
C MET A 86 23.17 -8.24 -19.46
N GLU A 87 24.12 -8.32 -18.54
CA GLU A 87 24.41 -7.31 -17.50
C GLU A 87 25.24 -6.12 -18.02
N ALA A 88 26.01 -6.28 -19.10
CA ALA A 88 26.82 -5.20 -19.68
C ALA A 88 26.01 -4.13 -20.45
N ALA A 89 24.80 -4.48 -20.94
CA ALA A 89 23.95 -3.53 -21.68
C ALA A 89 23.08 -2.67 -20.75
N VAL A 90 22.68 -3.19 -19.58
CA VAL A 90 21.77 -2.51 -18.65
C VAL A 90 22.51 -1.53 -17.73
N VAL A 91 23.74 -1.86 -17.31
CA VAL A 91 24.57 -0.99 -16.44
C VAL A 91 25.13 0.25 -17.19
N SER A 92 25.21 0.18 -18.52
CA SER A 92 25.81 1.25 -19.34
C SER A 92 24.81 2.35 -19.78
N THR A 93 23.52 2.22 -19.48
CA THR A 93 22.47 3.14 -19.98
C THR A 93 21.73 3.93 -18.89
N THR A 94 22.11 3.82 -17.62
CA THR A 94 21.72 4.79 -16.57
C THR A 94 22.33 6.15 -16.92
N ALA A 95 21.56 6.97 -17.62
CA ALA A 95 21.81 8.40 -17.78
C ALA A 95 22.01 9.03 -16.40
N PRO A 96 22.82 10.10 -16.28
CA PRO A 96 22.86 10.86 -15.04
C PRO A 96 21.44 11.34 -14.75
N ILE A 97 21.00 11.15 -13.50
CA ILE A 97 19.88 11.90 -12.96
C ILE A 97 20.29 13.36 -13.12
N VAL A 98 19.63 14.12 -14.01
CA VAL A 98 19.71 15.58 -13.89
C VAL A 98 19.00 15.87 -12.58
N SER A 99 19.74 16.31 -11.56
CA SER A 99 19.17 16.93 -10.37
C SER A 99 18.46 18.21 -10.81
N THR A 100 17.27 18.08 -11.39
CA THR A 100 16.35 19.18 -11.52
C THR A 100 15.62 19.23 -10.19
N THR A 101 16.17 20.01 -9.26
CA THR A 101 15.39 20.57 -8.16
C THR A 101 14.13 21.18 -8.77
N ILE A 102 13.00 20.52 -8.65
CA ILE A 102 11.69 21.14 -8.91
C ILE A 102 11.55 22.19 -7.83
N SER A 103 11.92 23.43 -8.18
CA SER A 103 11.60 24.60 -7.40
C SER A 103 10.12 24.86 -7.59
N THR A 104 9.29 24.27 -6.75
CA THR A 104 7.96 24.83 -6.47
C THR A 104 8.21 26.21 -5.89
N SER A 105 7.98 27.23 -6.72
CA SER A 105 8.02 28.63 -6.30
C SER A 105 6.86 28.89 -5.35
N THR A 106 7.02 28.57 -4.08
CA THR A 106 6.23 29.14 -3.00
C THR A 106 6.73 30.55 -2.76
N SER A 107 5.88 31.52 -3.08
CA SER A 107 6.07 32.93 -2.76
C SER A 107 6.38 33.09 -1.27
N THR A 108 7.62 33.42 -0.97
CA THR A 108 8.14 33.68 0.37
C THR A 108 7.61 35.03 0.86
N SER A 109 6.66 35.04 1.79
CA SER A 109 6.51 36.16 2.72
C SER A 109 7.35 35.85 3.96
N THR A 110 8.45 36.58 4.09
CA THR A 110 9.39 36.55 5.20
C THR A 110 8.72 36.93 6.53
N PRO A 111 8.90 36.16 7.62
CA PRO A 111 8.95 36.73 8.94
C PRO A 111 10.41 36.81 9.39
N THR A 112 10.84 38.04 9.70
CA THR A 112 12.13 38.40 10.25
C THR A 112 12.47 37.59 11.50
N SER A 113 13.61 36.88 11.49
CA SER A 113 14.20 36.28 12.69
C SER A 113 14.59 37.35 13.70
N THR A 114 14.09 37.22 14.94
CA THR A 114 14.73 37.81 16.11
C THR A 114 15.43 36.69 16.87
N THR A 115 16.72 36.86 17.09
CA THR A 115 17.62 35.92 17.76
C THR A 115 17.35 35.81 19.25
N LEU A 116 17.31 34.59 19.79
CA LEU A 116 17.86 34.30 21.13
C LEU A 116 18.28 32.84 21.27
N ALA A 117 19.50 32.68 21.78
CA ALA A 117 20.22 31.44 21.98
C ALA A 117 19.74 30.66 23.22
N GLY A 118 19.84 29.33 23.18
CA GLY A 118 19.73 28.47 24.35
C GLY A 118 19.83 26.98 24.02
N LEU A 119 20.94 26.36 24.45
CA LEU A 119 21.20 24.93 24.71
C LEU A 119 20.10 23.90 24.39
N SER A 120 20.41 22.89 23.57
CA SER A 120 20.88 21.56 24.02
C SER A 120 20.99 20.62 22.81
N THR A 121 22.15 19.97 22.67
CA THR A 121 22.39 18.95 21.66
C THR A 121 21.88 17.61 22.18
N THR A 122 20.68 17.20 21.76
CA THR A 122 20.25 15.80 21.80
C THR A 122 20.18 15.32 20.37
N THR A 123 21.01 14.34 20.04
CA THR A 123 21.08 13.73 18.71
C THR A 123 19.84 12.86 18.51
N THR A 124 18.77 13.44 17.99
CA THR A 124 17.57 12.73 17.53
C THR A 124 17.97 11.84 16.34
N GLN A 125 17.81 10.52 16.48
CA GLN A 125 17.89 9.64 15.32
C GLN A 125 16.57 9.71 14.55
N PRO A 126 16.57 9.80 13.22
CA PRO A 126 15.33 9.84 12.45
C PRO A 126 14.59 8.50 12.55
N VAL A 127 13.32 8.54 12.94
CA VAL A 127 12.38 7.42 12.82
C VAL A 127 11.97 7.30 11.34
N LEU A 128 12.00 6.08 10.81
CA LEU A 128 11.67 5.79 9.41
C LEU A 128 10.18 5.98 9.13
N ALA A 129 9.81 7.01 8.38
CA ALA A 129 8.50 7.14 7.76
C ALA A 129 8.52 6.48 6.37
N LEU A 130 7.86 5.32 6.22
CA LEU A 130 7.60 4.75 4.90
C LEU A 130 6.40 5.47 4.29
N GLN A 131 6.56 6.02 3.10
CA GLN A 131 5.47 6.68 2.38
C GLN A 131 4.82 5.69 1.43
N SER A 132 3.59 5.27 1.73
CA SER A 132 2.82 4.48 0.76
C SER A 132 2.34 5.37 -0.39
N ARG A 133 2.50 4.92 -1.63
CA ARG A 133 2.05 5.59 -2.85
C ARG A 133 1.29 4.59 -3.72
N THR A 134 0.18 5.01 -4.30
CA THR A 134 -0.60 4.14 -5.20
C THR A 134 0.12 3.97 -6.53
N GLY A 135 0.20 2.74 -7.06
CA GLY A 135 0.94 2.45 -8.29
C GLY A 135 0.50 3.22 -9.55
N GLY A 136 -0.71 3.79 -9.54
CA GLY A 136 -1.24 4.65 -10.60
C GLY A 136 -0.98 6.16 -10.42
N GLU A 137 -0.32 6.59 -9.34
CA GLU A 137 -0.08 7.99 -9.02
C GLU A 137 0.75 8.67 -10.14
N PRO A 138 0.22 9.73 -10.79
CA PRO A 138 0.93 10.42 -11.85
C PRO A 138 2.29 10.95 -11.39
N GLY A 139 3.34 10.60 -12.13
CA GLY A 139 4.71 11.03 -11.80
C GLY A 139 5.36 10.24 -10.67
N LEU A 140 4.74 9.20 -10.11
CA LEU A 140 5.39 8.25 -9.20
C LEU A 140 6.61 7.59 -9.85
N TYR A 141 6.54 7.39 -11.15
CA TYR A 141 7.57 6.79 -11.96
C TYR A 141 8.13 7.77 -12.98
N GLY A 142 9.38 7.53 -13.36
CA GLY A 142 10.03 8.15 -14.51
C GLY A 142 10.25 7.17 -15.64
N GLY A 143 10.84 7.67 -16.72
CA GLY A 143 11.36 6.85 -17.79
C GLY A 143 11.95 7.70 -18.91
N THR A 144 12.39 7.04 -19.97
CA THR A 144 12.73 7.70 -21.23
C THR A 144 11.86 7.13 -22.34
N LEU A 145 11.69 7.86 -23.44
CA LEU A 145 11.02 7.33 -24.65
C LEU A 145 11.69 6.06 -25.20
N ASP A 146 12.99 5.88 -24.91
CA ASP A 146 13.69 4.62 -25.13
C ASP A 146 13.36 3.61 -24.03
N GLN A 147 12.45 2.68 -24.34
CA GLN A 147 12.02 1.61 -23.44
C GLN A 147 12.96 0.40 -23.44
N THR A 148 13.94 0.34 -24.35
CA THR A 148 14.87 -0.80 -24.45
C THR A 148 15.81 -0.93 -23.26
N ARG A 149 15.87 0.10 -22.41
CA ARG A 149 16.61 0.09 -21.13
C ARG A 149 16.07 -0.92 -20.12
N CYS A 150 14.80 -1.30 -20.25
CA CYS A 150 14.22 -2.42 -19.53
C CYS A 150 13.66 -3.43 -20.54
N ASP A 151 14.54 -4.24 -21.12
CA ASP A 151 14.18 -5.22 -22.15
C ASP A 151 13.44 -6.42 -21.55
N LYS A 152 12.11 -6.28 -21.45
CA LYS A 152 11.23 -7.34 -20.96
C LYS A 152 11.26 -8.60 -21.83
N GLN A 153 11.50 -8.46 -23.13
CA GLN A 153 11.54 -9.60 -24.05
C GLN A 153 12.79 -10.43 -23.81
N ALA A 154 13.91 -9.80 -23.47
CA ALA A 154 15.13 -10.49 -23.13
C ALA A 154 15.00 -11.26 -21.80
N ILE A 155 14.37 -10.69 -20.77
CA ILE A 155 14.06 -11.40 -19.52
C ILE A 155 13.15 -12.61 -19.80
N LEU A 156 12.06 -12.43 -20.55
CA LEU A 156 11.15 -13.52 -20.91
C LEU A 156 11.88 -14.63 -21.69
N SER A 157 12.69 -14.26 -22.68
CA SER A 157 13.46 -15.23 -23.48
C SER A 157 14.45 -16.01 -22.63
N PHE A 158 15.08 -15.35 -21.64
CA PHE A 158 15.94 -16.00 -20.67
C PHE A 158 15.17 -17.02 -19.83
N LEU A 159 14.01 -16.66 -19.26
CA LEU A 159 13.18 -17.58 -18.47
C LEU A 159 12.72 -18.78 -19.31
N GLN A 160 12.30 -18.56 -20.55
CA GLN A 160 11.90 -19.64 -21.47
C GLN A 160 13.05 -20.63 -21.77
N GLY A 161 14.29 -20.14 -21.77
CA GLY A 161 15.49 -20.98 -21.91
C GLY A 161 15.94 -21.69 -20.63
N ASN A 162 15.43 -21.32 -19.46
CA ASN A 162 15.86 -21.81 -18.15
C ASN A 162 14.64 -22.24 -17.30
N PRO A 163 14.12 -23.48 -17.49
CA PRO A 163 12.86 -23.91 -16.87
C PRO A 163 12.84 -23.89 -15.34
N ASP A 164 13.96 -24.18 -14.69
CA ASP A 164 14.13 -24.12 -13.24
C ASP A 164 14.01 -22.68 -12.72
N LYS A 165 14.66 -21.73 -13.39
CA LYS A 165 14.53 -20.30 -13.10
C LYS A 165 13.14 -19.77 -13.40
N ALA A 166 12.49 -20.21 -14.48
CA ALA A 166 11.10 -19.84 -14.76
C ALA A 166 10.15 -20.32 -13.66
N ALA A 167 10.31 -21.56 -13.20
CA ALA A 167 9.50 -22.10 -12.11
C ALA A 167 9.72 -21.33 -10.79
N ALA A 168 10.98 -21.02 -10.44
CA ALA A 168 11.30 -20.22 -9.26
C ALA A 168 10.77 -18.77 -9.37
N TRP A 169 10.83 -18.18 -10.56
CA TRP A 169 10.33 -16.83 -10.80
C TRP A 169 8.81 -16.74 -10.60
N VAL A 170 8.09 -17.72 -11.12
CA VAL A 170 6.63 -17.86 -10.91
C VAL A 170 6.32 -18.12 -9.43
N ALA A 171 7.10 -18.98 -8.76
CA ALA A 171 6.91 -19.26 -7.34
C ALA A 171 7.10 -18.00 -6.47
N ALA A 172 8.05 -17.12 -6.82
CA ALA A 172 8.22 -15.83 -6.16
C ALA A 172 6.98 -14.95 -6.33
N GLN A 173 6.46 -14.79 -7.56
CA GLN A 173 5.24 -13.99 -7.77
C GLN A 173 4.03 -14.54 -7.02
N ASN A 174 3.82 -15.86 -7.06
CA ASN A 174 2.69 -16.49 -6.37
C ASN A 174 2.81 -16.47 -4.84
N SER A 175 3.95 -16.03 -4.28
CA SER A 175 4.07 -15.79 -2.85
C SER A 175 3.48 -14.45 -2.42
N ASP A 176 3.14 -13.58 -3.37
CA ASP A 176 2.38 -12.36 -3.13
C ASP A 176 0.87 -12.66 -3.08
N PRO A 177 0.20 -12.49 -1.93
CA PRO A 177 -1.25 -12.68 -1.85
C PRO A 177 -2.04 -11.61 -2.61
N THR A 178 -1.40 -10.49 -2.98
CA THR A 178 -2.01 -9.38 -3.73
C THR A 178 -1.78 -9.46 -5.23
N LEU A 179 -1.15 -10.54 -5.72
CA LEU A 179 -0.94 -10.74 -7.16
C LEU A 179 -2.29 -10.77 -7.89
N ALA A 180 -2.46 -9.84 -8.82
CA ALA A 180 -3.59 -9.79 -9.73
C ALA A 180 -3.11 -9.45 -11.14
N TRP A 181 -3.53 -10.23 -12.14
CA TRP A 181 -3.16 -10.07 -13.54
C TRP A 181 -4.27 -10.60 -14.46
N ASP A 182 -4.26 -10.27 -15.76
CA ASP A 182 -5.29 -10.73 -16.74
C ASP A 182 -6.74 -10.64 -16.22
N ASN A 183 -7.16 -9.43 -15.82
CA ASN A 183 -8.49 -9.16 -15.28
C ASN A 183 -8.86 -9.96 -14.01
N GLY A 184 -7.89 -10.18 -13.11
CA GLY A 184 -8.13 -10.66 -11.75
C GLY A 184 -7.72 -12.11 -11.49
N ARG A 185 -6.93 -12.73 -12.37
CA ARG A 185 -6.23 -13.98 -12.04
C ARG A 185 -5.22 -13.73 -10.94
N THR A 186 -5.16 -14.63 -9.97
CA THR A 186 -4.24 -14.59 -8.83
C THR A 186 -3.20 -15.71 -8.86
N ASP A 187 -3.30 -16.61 -9.84
CA ASP A 187 -2.41 -17.74 -10.04
C ASP A 187 -1.59 -17.58 -11.33
N LEU A 188 -0.28 -17.47 -11.20
CA LEU A 188 0.63 -17.43 -12.34
C LEU A 188 1.23 -18.83 -12.58
N THR A 189 1.28 -19.27 -13.83
CA THR A 189 2.02 -20.48 -14.22
C THR A 189 3.17 -20.15 -15.17
N VAL A 190 4.10 -21.08 -15.37
CA VAL A 190 5.19 -20.90 -16.35
C VAL A 190 4.65 -20.69 -17.77
N ALA A 191 3.53 -21.32 -18.11
CA ALA A 191 2.89 -21.17 -19.42
C ALA A 191 2.29 -19.78 -19.63
N ASP A 192 1.97 -19.08 -18.55
CA ASP A 192 1.38 -17.73 -18.57
C ASP A 192 2.41 -16.62 -18.76
N LEU A 193 3.71 -16.90 -18.52
CA LEU A 193 4.78 -15.90 -18.59
C LEU A 193 4.77 -15.02 -19.86
N PRO A 194 4.50 -15.53 -21.08
CA PRO A 194 4.41 -14.67 -22.26
C PRO A 194 3.28 -13.64 -22.18
N ALA A 195 2.11 -14.02 -21.67
CA ALA A 195 0.97 -13.12 -21.52
C ALA A 195 1.21 -12.12 -20.39
N TYR A 196 1.73 -12.61 -19.25
CA TYR A 196 2.04 -11.77 -18.11
C TYR A 196 3.11 -10.71 -18.44
N PHE A 197 4.23 -11.10 -19.06
CA PHE A 197 5.25 -10.13 -19.50
C PHE A 197 4.73 -9.16 -20.58
N ALA A 198 3.68 -9.51 -21.33
CA ALA A 198 3.09 -8.62 -22.31
C ALA A 198 2.40 -7.42 -21.64
N GLU A 199 1.74 -7.59 -20.49
CA GLU A 199 1.09 -6.51 -19.73
C GLU A 199 2.07 -5.71 -18.84
N LEU A 200 3.23 -6.27 -18.52
CA LEU A 200 4.24 -5.58 -17.72
C LEU A 200 4.82 -4.35 -18.44
N THR A 201 4.79 -3.22 -17.74
CA THR A 201 5.19 -1.90 -18.26
C THR A 201 6.59 -1.53 -17.76
N PRO A 202 7.54 -1.18 -18.64
CA PRO A 202 8.86 -0.72 -18.23
C PRO A 202 8.81 0.72 -17.71
N VAL A 203 9.34 0.96 -16.51
CA VAL A 203 9.45 2.28 -15.88
C VAL A 203 10.76 2.41 -15.09
N THR A 204 11.05 3.60 -14.59
CA THR A 204 12.18 3.90 -13.71
C THR A 204 11.66 4.43 -12.38
N LEU A 205 12.12 3.86 -11.27
CA LEU A 205 11.84 4.39 -9.94
C LEU A 205 12.50 5.77 -9.81
N ILE A 206 11.80 6.77 -9.32
CA ILE A 206 12.40 8.10 -9.04
C ILE A 206 12.51 8.39 -7.54
N TYR A 207 12.09 7.43 -6.71
CA TYR A 207 12.24 7.40 -5.26
C TYR A 207 12.90 6.09 -4.83
N ASP A 208 13.60 6.12 -3.71
CA ASP A 208 14.08 4.89 -3.07
C ASP A 208 12.86 4.06 -2.66
N THR A 209 12.77 2.81 -3.14
CA THR A 209 11.53 2.03 -3.08
C THR A 209 11.74 0.72 -2.34
N ARG A 210 10.90 0.43 -1.34
CA ARG A 210 10.93 -0.83 -0.58
C ARG A 210 10.22 -1.93 -1.35
N VAL A 211 10.85 -3.11 -1.44
CA VAL A 211 10.34 -4.30 -2.12
C VAL A 211 10.79 -5.56 -1.38
N THR A 212 10.15 -6.69 -1.65
CA THR A 212 10.78 -8.00 -1.47
C THR A 212 11.41 -8.40 -2.81
N ASN A 213 12.74 -8.45 -2.86
CA ASN A 213 13.48 -8.90 -4.05
C ASN A 213 13.81 -10.40 -3.91
N HIS A 214 13.85 -11.14 -5.01
CA HIS A 214 14.16 -12.57 -4.99
C HIS A 214 15.40 -12.89 -5.80
N GLY A 215 16.36 -13.59 -5.18
CA GLY A 215 17.46 -14.24 -5.88
C GLY A 215 17.08 -15.64 -6.32
N PHE A 216 18.02 -16.34 -6.95
CA PHE A 216 17.86 -17.75 -7.32
C PHE A 216 19.02 -18.57 -6.75
N ARG A 217 18.71 -19.50 -5.84
CA ARG A 217 19.69 -20.42 -5.28
C ARG A 217 19.06 -21.80 -5.09
N ASP A 218 19.82 -22.84 -5.44
CA ASP A 218 19.41 -24.25 -5.25
C ASP A 218 18.04 -24.61 -5.88
N GLY A 219 17.69 -23.97 -7.01
CA GLY A 219 16.43 -24.22 -7.70
C GLY A 219 15.21 -23.48 -7.14
N LEU A 220 15.40 -22.61 -6.14
CA LEU A 220 14.33 -21.92 -5.43
C LEU A 220 14.52 -20.40 -5.47
N PRO A 221 13.42 -19.62 -5.39
CA PRO A 221 13.51 -18.20 -5.15
C PRO A 221 13.97 -17.94 -3.71
N THR A 222 14.91 -17.01 -3.55
CA THR A 222 15.42 -16.57 -2.23
C THR A 222 14.95 -15.15 -1.96
N ALA A 223 13.90 -15.02 -1.14
CA ALA A 223 13.35 -13.73 -0.74
C ALA A 223 14.37 -12.91 0.07
N ARG A 224 14.36 -11.59 -0.15
CA ARG A 224 15.09 -10.62 0.65
C ARG A 224 14.36 -9.29 0.74
N GLN A 225 14.19 -8.76 1.95
CA GLN A 225 13.69 -7.39 2.13
C GLN A 225 14.72 -6.39 1.60
N SER A 226 14.31 -5.49 0.69
CA SER A 226 15.24 -4.61 -0.02
C SER A 226 14.68 -3.19 -0.18
N VAL A 227 15.59 -2.22 -0.29
CA VAL A 227 15.33 -0.88 -0.85
C VAL A 227 16.09 -0.77 -2.16
N LEU A 228 15.38 -0.53 -3.24
CA LEU A 228 15.97 -0.24 -4.55
C LEU A 228 16.25 1.27 -4.63
N GLU A 229 17.49 1.64 -4.98
CA GLU A 229 17.87 3.04 -5.22
C GLU A 229 17.04 3.66 -6.35
N ALA A 230 16.63 4.91 -6.17
CA ALA A 230 16.07 5.75 -7.21
C ALA A 230 16.94 5.74 -8.49
N GLY A 231 16.29 5.64 -9.64
CA GLY A 231 16.93 5.40 -10.94
C GLY A 231 16.93 3.93 -11.35
N THR A 232 16.51 3.01 -10.47
CA THR A 232 16.37 1.58 -10.83
C THR A 232 15.24 1.37 -11.82
N ALA A 233 15.55 0.76 -12.96
CA ALA A 233 14.55 0.33 -13.94
C ALA A 233 13.83 -0.93 -13.44
N VAL A 234 12.50 -0.91 -13.51
CA VAL A 234 11.61 -2.02 -13.12
C VAL A 234 10.51 -2.25 -14.16
N LEU A 235 9.95 -3.45 -14.13
CA LEU A 235 8.68 -3.78 -14.77
C LEU A 235 7.56 -3.67 -13.74
N ILE A 236 6.51 -2.90 -14.03
CA ILE A 236 5.30 -2.80 -13.19
C ILE A 236 4.13 -3.53 -13.83
N ASP A 237 3.23 -4.09 -13.02
CA ASP A 237 1.98 -4.69 -13.51
C ASP A 237 0.92 -3.65 -13.89
N ILE A 238 -0.27 -4.12 -14.28
CA ILE A 238 -1.42 -3.29 -14.63
C ILE A 238 -2.02 -2.52 -13.46
N TYR A 239 -1.56 -2.75 -12.23
CA TYR A 239 -1.90 -1.99 -11.02
C TYR A 239 -0.75 -1.11 -10.56
N GLY A 240 0.35 -1.08 -11.32
CA GLY A 240 1.49 -0.23 -11.08
C GLY A 240 2.44 -0.76 -10.00
N VAL A 241 2.35 -2.02 -9.58
CA VAL A 241 3.26 -2.61 -8.59
C VAL A 241 4.52 -3.12 -9.27
N PRO A 242 5.75 -2.85 -8.77
CA PRO A 242 6.98 -3.43 -9.29
C PRO A 242 7.00 -4.96 -9.20
N ARG A 243 7.17 -5.63 -10.35
CA ARG A 243 7.19 -7.10 -10.51
C ARG A 243 8.53 -7.67 -10.94
N ALA A 244 9.39 -6.88 -11.56
CA ALA A 244 10.73 -7.34 -11.90
C ALA A 244 11.74 -6.21 -11.88
N ARG A 245 12.95 -6.50 -11.39
CA ARG A 245 14.09 -5.58 -11.53
C ARG A 245 14.76 -5.81 -12.88
N CYS A 246 14.84 -4.80 -13.73
CA CYS A 246 15.29 -4.99 -15.11
C CYS A 246 16.77 -5.36 -15.21
N ALA A 247 17.60 -4.87 -14.28
CA ALA A 247 19.05 -5.11 -14.29
C ALA A 247 19.44 -6.59 -14.16
N CYS A 248 18.71 -7.35 -13.34
CA CYS A 248 19.03 -8.74 -13.01
C CYS A 248 17.91 -9.75 -13.34
N GLY A 249 16.75 -9.27 -13.79
CA GLY A 249 15.56 -10.09 -14.07
C GLY A 249 14.88 -10.66 -12.82
N ASN A 250 15.34 -10.27 -11.62
CA ASN A 250 14.82 -10.79 -10.37
C ASN A 250 13.34 -10.43 -10.20
N PRO A 251 12.48 -11.38 -9.77
CA PRO A 251 11.10 -11.09 -9.45
C PRO A 251 11.03 -10.25 -8.18
N LEU A 252 10.16 -9.24 -8.22
CA LEU A 252 9.83 -8.34 -7.13
C LEU A 252 8.39 -8.58 -6.71
N ILE A 253 8.14 -8.53 -5.40
CA ILE A 253 6.79 -8.48 -4.83
C ILE A 253 6.75 -7.36 -3.77
N PRO A 254 5.55 -6.98 -3.27
CA PRO A 254 5.43 -6.02 -2.18
C PRO A 254 6.33 -6.36 -0.97
N PRO A 255 6.84 -5.34 -0.26
CA PRO A 255 7.67 -5.57 0.91
C PRO A 255 6.86 -6.15 2.07
N ILE A 256 7.52 -6.91 2.93
CA ILE A 256 6.94 -7.39 4.18
C ILE A 256 7.27 -6.36 5.28
N PRO A 257 6.28 -5.94 6.09
CA PRO A 257 6.53 -5.08 7.24
C PRO A 257 7.57 -5.68 8.19
N THR A 258 8.44 -4.83 8.73
CA THR A 258 9.41 -5.20 9.77
C THR A 258 8.87 -4.79 11.11
N SER A 259 8.93 -5.67 12.12
CA SER A 259 8.42 -5.43 13.48
C SER A 259 9.26 -4.45 14.32
N GLY A 260 10.16 -3.69 13.69
CA GLY A 260 11.06 -2.71 14.31
C GLY A 260 11.95 -2.02 13.26
N PRO A 261 12.81 -1.06 13.69
CA PRO A 261 13.72 -0.38 12.79
C PRO A 261 14.64 -1.38 12.07
N PRO A 262 14.75 -1.30 10.74
CA PRO A 262 15.53 -2.26 9.97
C PRO A 262 17.03 -2.09 10.22
N GLY A 263 17.73 -3.21 10.27
CA GLY A 263 19.18 -3.25 10.10
C GLY A 263 19.53 -3.10 8.62
N TRP A 264 20.20 -2.01 8.25
CA TRP A 264 20.61 -1.78 6.85
C TRP A 264 21.81 -2.64 6.47
N VAL A 265 21.68 -3.38 5.37
CA VAL A 265 22.74 -4.27 4.86
C VAL A 265 23.20 -3.81 3.48
N GLY A 266 24.51 -3.74 3.27
CA GLY A 266 25.11 -3.39 1.98
C GLY A 266 25.55 -1.93 1.86
N PRO A 267 26.11 -1.54 0.69
CA PRO A 267 26.57 -0.18 0.47
C PRO A 267 25.38 0.76 0.24
N GLY A 268 25.25 1.80 1.06
CA GLY A 268 24.36 2.93 0.77
C GLY A 268 24.91 3.82 -0.35
N TRP A 269 24.07 4.69 -0.88
CA TRP A 269 24.39 5.69 -1.91
C TRP A 269 24.30 7.12 -1.36
N PRO A 270 24.96 8.11 -1.99
CA PRO A 270 24.72 9.51 -1.70
C PRO A 270 23.24 9.86 -1.89
N GLY A 271 22.60 10.41 -0.86
CA GLY A 271 21.19 10.78 -0.91
C GLY A 271 20.21 9.71 -0.42
N PHE A 272 20.70 8.52 -0.01
CA PHE A 272 19.87 7.58 0.73
C PHE A 272 19.37 8.24 2.02
N ASP A 273 18.06 8.43 2.12
CA ASP A 273 17.39 8.95 3.30
C ASP A 273 16.38 7.91 3.80
N PRO A 274 16.64 7.25 4.95
CA PRO A 274 15.73 6.24 5.45
C PRO A 274 14.34 6.80 5.81
N THR A 275 14.18 8.12 5.94
CA THR A 275 12.89 8.77 6.21
C THR A 275 12.05 9.02 4.95
N ILE A 276 12.61 8.76 3.76
CA ILE A 276 11.96 9.01 2.47
C ILE A 276 12.09 7.75 1.61
N ILE A 277 11.41 6.68 2.06
CA ILE A 277 11.32 5.41 1.32
C ILE A 277 9.86 5.20 0.90
N VAL A 278 9.65 4.93 -0.38
CA VAL A 278 8.33 4.66 -0.93
C VAL A 278 7.99 3.18 -0.86
N VAL A 279 6.77 2.87 -0.44
CA VAL A 279 6.13 1.57 -0.65
C VAL A 279 5.06 1.75 -1.71
N VAL A 280 5.11 0.95 -2.78
CA VAL A 280 4.08 1.01 -3.81
C VAL A 280 2.96 0.04 -3.45
N VAL A 281 1.74 0.55 -3.33
CA VAL A 281 0.53 -0.26 -3.17
C VAL A 281 -0.22 -0.38 -4.50
N PRO A 282 -0.92 -1.50 -4.76
CA PRO A 282 -1.67 -1.68 -6.01
C PRO A 282 -2.70 -0.56 -6.25
N ASN A 283 -2.80 -0.09 -7.48
CA ASN A 283 -3.91 0.75 -7.90
C ASN A 283 -5.23 -0.03 -7.77
N PRO A 284 -6.34 0.56 -7.28
CA PRO A 284 -7.59 -0.19 -7.07
C PRO A 284 -8.26 -0.65 -8.37
N VAL A 285 -7.90 -0.04 -9.50
CA VAL A 285 -8.37 -0.41 -10.84
C VAL A 285 -7.20 -0.60 -11.79
N VAL A 286 -7.43 -1.30 -12.90
CA VAL A 286 -6.39 -1.44 -13.93
C VAL A 286 -6.00 -0.06 -14.47
N ILE A 287 -4.70 0.19 -14.56
CA ILE A 287 -4.13 1.38 -15.16
C ILE A 287 -4.22 1.23 -16.67
N THR A 288 -4.85 2.19 -17.33
CA THR A 288 -4.96 2.21 -18.81
C THR A 288 -3.87 3.03 -19.47
N GLN A 289 -3.25 3.94 -18.71
CA GLN A 289 -2.08 4.74 -19.08
C GLN A 289 -1.30 5.07 -17.81
N VAL A 290 0.01 4.80 -17.82
CA VAL A 290 0.93 5.21 -16.76
C VAL A 290 1.45 6.60 -17.11
N ILE A 291 1.22 7.58 -16.24
CA ILE A 291 1.76 8.94 -16.42
C ILE A 291 3.13 8.99 -15.73
N ILE A 292 4.19 9.07 -16.52
CA ILE A 292 5.57 9.07 -16.03
C ILE A 292 6.29 10.38 -16.40
N ILE A 293 7.35 10.69 -15.67
CA ILE A 293 8.23 11.82 -15.97
C ILE A 293 9.29 11.38 -16.99
N ASP A 294 9.40 12.08 -18.13
CA ASP A 294 10.54 11.91 -19.02
C ASP A 294 11.81 12.44 -18.33
N LEU A 295 12.73 11.54 -18.01
CA LEU A 295 13.95 11.87 -17.28
C LEU A 295 14.94 12.73 -18.08
N ASN A 296 14.75 12.89 -19.39
CA ASN A 296 15.57 13.77 -20.22
C ASN A 296 15.05 15.21 -20.26
N THR A 297 13.73 15.41 -20.22
CA THR A 297 13.10 16.73 -20.41
C THR A 297 12.41 17.25 -19.16
N GLY A 298 11.97 16.38 -18.27
CA GLY A 298 11.14 16.68 -17.11
C GLY A 298 9.63 16.76 -17.44
N ASP A 299 9.24 16.54 -18.69
CA ASP A 299 7.83 16.59 -19.10
C ASP A 299 7.08 15.31 -18.69
N LEU A 300 5.76 15.41 -18.52
CA LEU A 300 4.92 14.22 -18.34
C LEU A 300 4.66 13.55 -19.69
N ILE A 301 4.76 12.22 -19.70
CA ILE A 301 4.42 11.37 -20.84
C ILE A 301 3.45 10.27 -20.40
N GLU A 302 2.48 9.96 -21.27
CA GLU A 302 1.58 8.83 -21.11
C GLU A 302 2.20 7.59 -21.75
N ARG A 303 2.39 6.54 -20.96
CA ARG A 303 2.85 5.23 -21.41
C ARG A 303 1.73 4.19 -21.28
N PRO A 304 1.34 3.50 -22.37
CA PRO A 304 0.36 2.43 -22.28
C PRO A 304 0.89 1.22 -21.49
N PRO A 305 0.01 0.44 -20.82
CA PRO A 305 0.37 -0.82 -20.20
C PRO A 305 1.07 -1.77 -21.18
N GLY A 306 2.07 -2.49 -20.70
CA GLY A 306 2.93 -3.30 -21.54
C GLY A 306 4.02 -2.50 -22.27
N GLY A 307 4.02 -1.16 -22.18
CA GLY A 307 4.84 -0.30 -23.01
C GLY A 307 4.26 -0.08 -24.41
N GLY A 308 4.99 0.63 -25.27
CA GLY A 308 4.51 0.96 -26.62
C GLY A 308 4.77 2.41 -27.01
N GLN A 309 3.88 3.00 -27.82
CA GLN A 309 4.04 4.39 -28.25
C GLN A 309 3.66 5.34 -27.12
N ASP A 310 4.67 6.03 -26.59
CA ASP A 310 4.47 7.08 -25.59
C ASP A 310 3.87 8.34 -26.23
N THR A 311 3.04 9.07 -25.48
CA THR A 311 2.47 10.35 -25.91
C THR A 311 2.89 11.45 -24.95
N VAL A 312 3.44 12.55 -25.47
CA VAL A 312 3.82 13.72 -24.65
C VAL A 312 2.55 14.45 -24.20
N VAL A 313 2.44 14.70 -22.90
CA VAL A 313 1.35 15.49 -22.33
C VAL A 313 1.58 16.96 -22.69
N THR A 314 1.08 17.38 -23.86
CA THR A 314 1.22 18.75 -24.34
C THR A 314 0.03 19.56 -23.84
N THR A 315 0.25 20.53 -22.95
CA THR A 315 -0.77 21.33 -22.28
C THR A 315 -1.65 22.15 -23.24
N THR A 316 -2.64 21.54 -23.92
CA THR A 316 -3.91 22.18 -24.37
C THR A 316 -4.99 21.18 -24.78
N THR A 317 -4.91 19.93 -24.36
CA THR A 317 -6.06 19.04 -24.39
C THR A 317 -6.11 18.38 -23.02
N THR A 318 -6.99 18.92 -22.18
CA THR A 318 -7.58 18.14 -21.10
C THR A 318 -8.31 16.98 -21.78
N THR A 319 -7.57 15.95 -22.17
CA THR A 319 -8.13 14.61 -22.24
C THR A 319 -8.43 14.30 -20.80
N THR A 320 -9.66 14.57 -20.40
CA THR A 320 -10.29 13.87 -19.28
C THR A 320 -10.18 12.39 -19.60
N VAL A 321 -9.07 11.78 -19.18
CA VAL A 321 -9.16 10.46 -18.58
C VAL A 321 -10.16 10.67 -17.45
N PRO A 322 -11.34 10.01 -17.43
CA PRO A 322 -12.08 9.91 -16.19
C PRO A 322 -11.26 8.97 -15.28
N GLN A 323 -10.14 9.47 -14.74
CA GLN A 323 -9.78 9.11 -13.38
C GLN A 323 -10.73 9.91 -12.53
N THR A 324 -11.83 9.28 -12.13
CA THR A 324 -12.63 9.79 -11.02
C THR A 324 -11.85 9.55 -9.73
N THR A 325 -10.65 10.12 -9.61
CA THR A 325 -10.05 10.35 -8.30
C THR A 325 -10.69 11.64 -7.81
N THR A 326 -11.96 11.54 -7.43
CA THR A 326 -12.53 12.54 -6.54
C THR A 326 -11.67 12.47 -5.29
N THR A 327 -10.79 13.45 -5.08
CA THR A 327 -10.16 13.64 -3.78
C THR A 327 -11.31 13.85 -2.81
N LEU A 328 -11.63 12.80 -2.05
CA LEU A 328 -12.66 12.88 -1.04
C LEU A 328 -12.15 13.84 0.02
N THR A 329 -13.01 14.75 0.44
CA THR A 329 -12.77 15.65 1.55
C THR A 329 -13.92 15.48 2.52
N VAL A 330 -13.63 15.64 3.81
CA VAL A 330 -14.67 15.74 4.83
C VAL A 330 -15.70 16.79 4.39
N PRO A 331 -17.00 16.45 4.26
CA PRO A 331 -18.03 17.42 3.89
C PRO A 331 -18.06 18.61 4.86
N GLU A 332 -18.35 19.83 4.38
CA GLU A 332 -18.30 21.05 5.20
C GLU A 332 -19.27 21.03 6.41
N ASP A 333 -20.31 20.21 6.35
CA ASP A 333 -21.31 20.01 7.40
C ASP A 333 -20.92 18.93 8.42
N VAL A 334 -19.87 18.16 8.15
CA VAL A 334 -19.31 17.16 9.07
C VAL A 334 -18.17 17.79 9.87
N VAL A 335 -18.32 17.81 11.19
CA VAL A 335 -17.28 18.28 12.11
C VAL A 335 -16.54 17.07 12.67
N VAL A 336 -15.26 16.96 12.36
CA VAL A 336 -14.36 15.93 12.92
C VAL A 336 -13.48 16.50 14.03
N GLY A 337 -13.27 15.70 15.06
CA GLY A 337 -12.32 15.96 16.13
C GLY A 337 -10.88 15.85 15.63
N SER A 338 -10.00 16.61 16.28
CA SER A 338 -8.58 16.70 15.94
C SER A 338 -7.76 16.93 17.21
N GLY A 339 -6.44 16.73 17.13
CA GLY A 339 -5.53 16.90 18.25
C GLY A 339 -4.17 16.25 17.98
N ASP A 340 -3.63 15.59 19.00
CA ASP A 340 -2.31 14.95 18.94
C ASP A 340 -2.27 13.82 17.91
N VAL A 341 -3.38 13.08 17.78
CA VAL A 341 -3.59 12.05 16.75
C VAL A 341 -4.96 12.27 16.14
N GLN A 342 -5.05 12.20 14.83
CA GLN A 342 -6.31 12.19 14.08
C GLN A 342 -6.19 11.23 12.89
N VAL A 343 -7.07 10.24 12.83
CA VAL A 343 -7.19 9.31 11.70
C VAL A 343 -8.59 9.48 11.10
N THR A 344 -8.65 9.77 9.81
CA THR A 344 -9.90 10.03 9.10
C THR A 344 -10.02 9.08 7.91
N LEU A 345 -11.12 8.34 7.86
CA LEU A 345 -11.50 7.47 6.76
C LEU A 345 -12.56 8.16 5.90
N LEU A 346 -12.44 8.08 4.58
CA LEU A 346 -13.33 8.66 3.58
C LEU A 346 -13.65 7.64 2.50
N TRP A 347 -14.91 7.53 2.12
CA TRP A 347 -15.35 6.74 0.96
C TRP A 347 -16.60 7.36 0.31
N ALA A 348 -16.95 6.94 -0.90
CA ALA A 348 -18.07 7.52 -1.65
C ALA A 348 -18.92 6.46 -2.34
N HIS A 349 -19.48 5.56 -1.54
CA HIS A 349 -20.38 4.48 -1.94
C HIS A 349 -21.07 3.86 -0.71
N ASP A 350 -22.00 2.95 -0.95
CA ASP A 350 -22.91 2.41 0.04
C ASP A 350 -22.37 1.24 0.89
N SER A 351 -21.09 0.88 0.75
CA SER A 351 -20.45 -0.12 1.61
C SER A 351 -20.24 0.38 3.04
N ASP A 352 -20.33 -0.56 3.98
CA ASP A 352 -20.09 -0.37 5.41
C ASP A 352 -18.58 -0.49 5.67
N MET A 353 -17.90 0.66 5.75
CA MET A 353 -16.45 0.76 5.92
C MET A 353 -16.14 1.20 7.35
N ASP A 354 -15.45 0.37 8.13
CA ASP A 354 -15.07 0.69 9.51
C ASP A 354 -13.62 1.17 9.59
N LEU A 355 -13.39 2.24 10.33
CA LEU A 355 -12.07 2.68 10.76
C LEU A 355 -11.68 2.03 12.08
N HIS A 356 -10.45 1.51 12.13
CA HIS A 356 -9.86 0.93 13.32
C HIS A 356 -8.54 1.63 13.66
N VAL A 357 -8.36 1.97 14.94
CA VAL A 357 -7.08 2.45 15.47
C VAL A 357 -6.75 1.74 16.77
N ILE A 358 -5.58 1.11 16.83
CA ILE A 358 -5.03 0.50 18.05
C ILE A 358 -4.05 1.49 18.67
N ASP A 359 -4.22 1.77 19.96
CA ASP A 359 -3.33 2.64 20.73
C ASP A 359 -2.10 1.90 21.32
N PRO A 360 -1.14 2.63 21.90
CA PRO A 360 0.07 2.02 22.47
C PRO A 360 -0.17 1.03 23.61
N ASP A 361 -1.31 1.13 24.29
CA ASP A 361 -1.72 0.19 25.35
C ASP A 361 -2.40 -1.07 24.78
N GLY A 362 -2.57 -1.13 23.45
CA GLY A 362 -3.22 -2.21 22.73
C GLY A 362 -4.75 -2.12 22.72
N ALA A 363 -5.33 -0.98 23.13
CA ALA A 363 -6.77 -0.77 23.05
C ALA A 363 -7.15 -0.40 21.62
N GLU A 364 -8.06 -1.18 21.04
CA GLU A 364 -8.62 -0.94 19.72
C GLU A 364 -9.85 -0.02 19.82
N ILE A 365 -9.86 1.03 19.03
CA ILE A 365 -10.99 1.93 18.84
C ILE A 365 -11.60 1.66 17.47
N TYR A 366 -12.90 1.38 17.47
CA TYR A 366 -13.74 1.11 16.29
C TYR A 366 -15.22 1.23 16.69
N TYR A 367 -16.16 1.04 15.76
CA TYR A 367 -17.61 1.29 15.96
C TYR A 367 -18.18 0.73 17.28
N SER A 368 -17.73 -0.45 17.73
CA SER A 368 -18.25 -1.08 18.95
C SER A 368 -17.44 -0.78 20.23
N ALA A 369 -16.24 -0.23 20.09
CA ALA A 369 -15.36 0.20 21.17
C ALA A 369 -14.91 1.66 20.93
N ARG A 370 -15.86 2.59 20.96
CA ARG A 370 -15.67 3.97 20.48
C ARG A 370 -14.73 4.85 21.30
N THR A 371 -14.22 4.38 22.44
CA THR A 371 -13.32 5.15 23.29
C THR A 371 -12.30 4.24 23.97
N SER A 372 -11.08 4.71 24.16
CA SER A 372 -10.05 4.01 24.93
C SER A 372 -9.79 4.68 26.29
N ALA A 373 -9.14 3.96 27.21
CA ALA A 373 -8.69 4.52 28.48
C ALA A 373 -7.58 5.56 28.32
N SER A 374 -6.85 5.51 27.19
CA SER A 374 -5.84 6.50 26.81
C SER A 374 -6.44 7.80 26.27
N GLY A 375 -7.76 7.92 26.16
CA GLY A 375 -8.45 9.16 25.79
C GLY A 375 -8.86 9.29 24.33
N GLY A 376 -8.61 8.26 23.51
CA GLY A 376 -9.00 8.24 22.11
C GLY A 376 -10.51 8.08 21.92
N GLN A 377 -11.04 8.61 20.83
CA GLN A 377 -12.49 8.71 20.57
C GLN A 377 -12.80 8.52 19.08
N LEU A 378 -13.75 7.64 18.76
CA LEU A 378 -14.46 7.59 17.47
C LEU A 378 -15.66 8.54 17.53
N ASP A 379 -15.50 9.75 17.01
CA ASP A 379 -16.52 10.81 17.09
C ASP A 379 -17.43 10.90 15.88
N VAL A 380 -16.92 10.54 14.71
CA VAL A 380 -17.70 10.38 13.47
C VAL A 380 -17.61 8.93 13.03
N ASP A 381 -18.77 8.34 12.77
CA ASP A 381 -19.01 6.94 12.44
C ASP A 381 -20.23 6.97 11.51
N ASP A 382 -20.13 6.31 10.37
CA ASP A 382 -21.13 6.42 9.31
C ASP A 382 -21.41 5.07 8.67
N ILE A 383 -22.69 4.71 8.58
CA ILE A 383 -23.17 3.49 7.94
C ILE A 383 -24.10 3.93 6.82
N PRO A 384 -23.63 3.92 5.55
CA PRO A 384 -24.42 4.36 4.42
C PRO A 384 -25.70 3.54 4.26
N SER A 385 -26.75 4.17 3.74
CA SER A 385 -27.92 3.43 3.25
C SER A 385 -27.64 2.84 1.87
N ASP A 386 -28.25 1.68 1.54
CA ASP A 386 -28.15 1.07 0.21
C ASP A 386 -28.34 2.10 -0.92
N GLY A 387 -27.35 2.20 -1.80
CA GLY A 387 -27.32 3.12 -2.94
C GLY A 387 -26.95 4.57 -2.62
N ASP A 388 -26.55 4.92 -1.40
CA ASP A 388 -25.92 6.21 -1.10
C ASP A 388 -24.51 6.27 -1.72
N MET A 389 -24.25 7.35 -2.45
CA MET A 389 -23.00 7.58 -3.17
C MET A 389 -22.39 8.94 -2.79
N SER A 390 -22.86 9.53 -1.69
CA SER A 390 -22.27 10.74 -1.10
C SER A 390 -20.94 10.40 -0.42
N THR A 391 -20.18 11.42 0.01
CA THR A 391 -18.95 11.19 0.76
C THR A 391 -19.30 10.84 2.21
N HIS A 392 -18.82 9.70 2.65
CA HIS A 392 -18.93 9.19 4.01
C HIS A 392 -17.62 9.38 4.77
N VAL A 393 -17.72 9.48 6.09
CA VAL A 393 -16.58 9.80 6.96
C VAL A 393 -16.63 8.95 8.22
N GLU A 394 -15.49 8.36 8.61
CA GLU A 394 -15.23 7.99 10.00
C GLU A 394 -14.00 8.73 10.52
N ASN A 395 -13.97 9.03 11.82
CA ASN A 395 -12.85 9.74 12.42
C ASN A 395 -12.56 9.26 13.84
N ILE A 396 -11.31 8.88 14.07
CA ILE A 396 -10.77 8.55 15.40
C ILE A 396 -9.69 9.57 15.74
N PHE A 397 -9.77 10.17 16.93
CA PHE A 397 -8.79 11.15 17.36
C PHE A 397 -8.47 11.07 18.86
N TRP A 398 -7.32 11.63 19.22
CA TRP A 398 -6.96 11.99 20.59
C TRP A 398 -6.89 13.52 20.68
N PRO A 399 -7.55 14.15 21.67
CA PRO A 399 -7.47 15.59 21.85
C PRO A 399 -6.04 16.03 22.21
N PRO A 400 -5.72 17.33 22.10
CA PRO A 400 -4.43 17.87 22.51
C PRO A 400 -4.06 17.50 23.96
N ASP A 401 -2.78 17.19 24.17
CA ASP A 401 -2.22 16.73 25.45
C ASP A 401 -2.83 15.40 25.95
N GLY A 402 -3.44 14.64 25.05
CA GLY A 402 -4.26 13.46 25.36
C GLY A 402 -3.72 12.15 24.80
N ALA A 403 -2.92 12.18 23.73
CA ALA A 403 -2.35 10.96 23.15
C ALA A 403 -1.17 10.44 23.98
N PRO A 404 -1.18 9.17 24.46
CA PRO A 404 0.02 8.58 25.02
C PRO A 404 1.13 8.47 23.96
N PRO A 405 2.40 8.65 24.36
CA PRO A 405 3.52 8.33 23.49
C PRO A 405 3.54 6.82 23.19
N GLY A 406 3.97 6.46 21.98
CA GLY A 406 4.13 5.06 21.59
C GLY A 406 3.63 4.78 20.17
N THR A 407 3.55 3.49 19.86
CA THR A 407 3.15 3.02 18.53
C THR A 407 1.64 2.85 18.44
N TYR A 408 1.07 3.46 17.41
CA TYR A 408 -0.31 3.31 17.00
C TYR A 408 -0.38 2.51 15.71
N SER A 409 -1.51 1.85 15.47
CA SER A 409 -1.80 1.13 14.23
C SER A 409 -3.16 1.54 13.70
N ALA A 410 -3.24 2.06 12.47
CA ALA A 410 -4.48 2.43 11.80
C ALA A 410 -4.76 1.53 10.59
N PHE A 411 -5.99 1.05 10.45
CA PHE A 411 -6.42 0.22 9.33
C PHE A 411 -7.93 0.34 9.10
N VAL A 412 -8.36 -0.13 7.94
CA VAL A 412 -9.75 -0.04 7.49
C VAL A 412 -10.29 -1.45 7.29
N LYS A 413 -11.57 -1.64 7.57
CA LYS A 413 -12.31 -2.87 7.28
C LYS A 413 -13.45 -2.56 6.32
N ASN A 414 -13.64 -3.41 5.31
CA ASN A 414 -14.92 -3.44 4.60
C ASN A 414 -15.80 -4.48 5.30
N TYR A 415 -16.66 -4.03 6.21
CA TYR A 415 -17.50 -4.91 7.02
C TYR A 415 -18.55 -5.63 6.18
N SER A 416 -19.19 -4.87 5.29
CA SER A 416 -20.19 -5.39 4.36
C SER A 416 -20.17 -4.56 3.09
N MET A 417 -19.92 -5.23 1.98
CA MET A 417 -19.98 -4.64 0.64
C MET A 417 -21.41 -4.22 0.31
N GLY A 418 -21.57 -2.95 -0.05
CA GLY A 418 -22.84 -2.37 -0.48
C GLY A 418 -23.25 -2.83 -1.88
N ALA A 419 -24.43 -2.39 -2.32
CA ALA A 419 -24.97 -2.77 -3.63
C ALA A 419 -24.13 -2.20 -4.79
N ALA A 420 -23.36 -1.14 -4.57
CA ALA A 420 -22.41 -0.61 -5.54
C ALA A 420 -21.21 -1.55 -5.78
N GLY A 421 -20.94 -2.49 -4.88
CA GLY A 421 -19.85 -3.47 -5.03
C GLY A 421 -18.45 -2.85 -4.96
N SER A 422 -18.30 -1.71 -4.29
CA SER A 422 -17.01 -1.01 -4.15
C SER A 422 -16.57 -0.98 -2.71
N GLY A 423 -15.30 -1.30 -2.44
CA GLY A 423 -14.67 -1.14 -1.13
C GLY A 423 -13.59 -0.05 -1.13
N SER A 424 -13.71 0.89 -2.06
CA SER A 424 -12.72 1.95 -2.28
C SER A 424 -12.70 2.96 -1.14
N TYR A 425 -11.52 3.31 -0.64
CA TYR A 425 -11.40 4.23 0.49
C TYR A 425 -10.20 5.17 0.35
N THR A 426 -10.20 6.22 1.16
CA THR A 426 -9.06 7.07 1.48
C THR A 426 -8.91 7.12 3.00
N MET A 427 -7.73 6.83 3.53
CA MET A 427 -7.42 7.01 4.95
C MET A 427 -6.31 8.05 5.10
N GLU A 428 -6.51 9.00 6.01
CA GLU A 428 -5.54 10.05 6.34
C GLU A 428 -5.17 9.97 7.82
N VAL A 429 -3.87 10.06 8.13
CA VAL A 429 -3.34 10.08 9.51
C VAL A 429 -2.59 11.39 9.72
N ARG A 430 -2.98 12.11 10.78
CA ARG A 430 -2.35 13.33 11.25
C ARG A 430 -1.83 13.15 12.66
N VAL A 431 -0.62 13.68 12.93
CA VAL A 431 -0.03 13.76 14.26
C VAL A 431 0.35 15.22 14.53
N GLY A 432 -0.10 15.78 15.66
CA GLY A 432 0.07 17.21 15.98
C GLY A 432 -0.51 18.14 14.91
N GLY A 433 -1.57 17.71 14.22
CA GLY A 433 -2.19 18.42 13.09
C GLY A 433 -1.44 18.32 11.76
N GLN A 434 -0.26 17.69 11.70
CA GLN A 434 0.47 17.46 10.46
C GLN A 434 0.02 16.14 9.81
N LEU A 435 -0.34 16.17 8.53
CA LEU A 435 -0.59 14.96 7.75
C LEU A 435 0.72 14.16 7.60
N ILE A 436 0.78 12.98 8.21
CA ILE A 436 1.94 12.09 8.16
C ILE A 436 1.73 10.90 7.23
N HIS A 437 0.47 10.56 6.92
CA HIS A 437 0.13 9.48 6.00
C HIS A 437 -1.19 9.76 5.30
N GLN A 438 -1.26 9.36 4.05
CA GLN A 438 -2.50 9.30 3.28
C GLN A 438 -2.39 8.10 2.36
N GLU A 439 -3.40 7.25 2.38
CA GLU A 439 -3.51 6.12 1.45
C GLU A 439 -4.88 6.10 0.79
N THR A 440 -4.91 5.51 -0.40
CA THR A 440 -6.14 5.13 -1.07
C THR A 440 -6.05 3.65 -1.40
N GLY A 441 -7.17 2.94 -1.31
CA GLY A 441 -7.20 1.51 -1.56
C GLY A 441 -8.59 1.02 -1.91
N SER A 442 -8.73 -0.28 -2.08
CA SER A 442 -10.02 -0.96 -2.19
C SER A 442 -9.94 -2.29 -1.44
N ILE A 443 -10.95 -2.58 -0.62
CA ILE A 443 -10.97 -3.74 0.28
C ILE A 443 -12.11 -4.66 -0.13
N ALA A 444 -11.83 -5.96 -0.26
CA ALA A 444 -12.86 -6.96 -0.55
C ALA A 444 -13.84 -7.12 0.63
N ASP A 445 -15.02 -7.67 0.34
CA ASP A 445 -16.07 -7.88 1.35
C ASP A 445 -15.57 -8.72 2.53
N GLY A 446 -15.68 -8.18 3.74
CA GLY A 446 -15.24 -8.82 4.99
C GLY A 446 -13.74 -8.78 5.28
N GLU A 447 -12.93 -8.17 4.40
CA GLU A 447 -11.47 -8.09 4.55
C GLU A 447 -11.00 -6.78 5.21
N PHE A 448 -9.71 -6.72 5.52
CA PHE A 448 -9.03 -5.57 6.11
C PHE A 448 -7.95 -5.01 5.16
N SER A 449 -7.68 -3.71 5.27
CA SER A 449 -6.46 -3.13 4.71
C SER A 449 -5.22 -3.59 5.51
N PRO A 450 -4.02 -3.52 4.92
CA PRO A 450 -2.80 -3.57 5.71
C PRO A 450 -2.78 -2.46 6.77
N PRO A 451 -2.26 -2.72 7.98
CA PRO A 451 -2.11 -1.69 8.99
C PRO A 451 -1.00 -0.70 8.65
N PHE A 452 -1.29 0.58 8.85
CA PHE A 452 -0.29 1.64 8.89
C PHE A 452 0.13 1.90 10.34
N GLU A 453 1.38 1.62 10.66
CA GLU A 453 1.95 1.90 11.98
C GLU A 453 2.63 3.27 12.02
N PHE A 454 2.38 4.03 13.08
CA PHE A 454 3.01 5.33 13.33
C PHE A 454 3.32 5.53 14.81
N VAL A 455 4.20 6.48 15.12
CA VAL A 455 4.66 6.74 16.49
C VAL A 455 4.30 8.16 16.90
N VAL A 456 3.77 8.31 18.11
CA VAL A 456 3.65 9.60 18.82
C VAL A 456 4.81 9.68 19.82
N GLU A 457 5.59 10.75 19.75
CA GLU A 457 6.73 10.97 20.66
C GLU A 457 6.31 11.67 21.95
N ASP A 458 7.12 11.55 23.00
CA ASP A 458 7.00 12.38 24.21
C ASP A 458 7.23 13.85 23.86
N GLY A 459 6.23 14.71 24.13
CA GLY A 459 6.25 16.15 23.87
C GLY A 459 7.10 16.99 24.82
#